data_AF-A0A6A1QEK7-F1
#
_entry.id   AF-A0A6A1QEK7-F1
#
_cell.length_a   1.000
_cell.length_b   1.000
_cell.length_c   1.000
_cell.angle_alpha   90.00
_cell.angle_beta   90.00
_cell.angle_gamma   90.00
#
_symmetry.space_group_name_H-M   'P 1'
#
loop_
_entity.id
_entity.type
_entity.pdbx_description
1 polymer ?
#
loop_
_entity_poly.entity_id
_entity_poly.type
_entity_poly.pdbx_seq_one_letter_code
_entity_poly.pdbx_strand_id
1 'polypeptide(L)'
;MEVELQILQLPVDYREVKQRVTRIWEDLQPQLVVHVGMDPAAKAIFLEQCGKNWGYGDADIRGFHPECGVCLPDGPEVIASGVSMRAVSRRAVVEGVEVAFSRDAG
;
A
#
# COMPACT_ATOMS: atom_id res chain seq x y z
N MET A 1 19.34 -16.11 -8.54
CA MET A 1 19.10 -14.65 -8.56
C MET A 1 19.27 -14.16 -7.15
N GLU A 2 20.13 -13.17 -6.96
CA GLU A 2 20.28 -12.47 -5.69
C GLU A 2 19.21 -11.37 -5.63
N VAL A 3 18.52 -11.25 -4.51
CA VAL A 3 17.49 -10.23 -4.29
C VAL A 3 18.11 -9.16 -3.39
N GLU A 4 18.23 -7.94 -3.90
CA GLU A 4 18.59 -6.78 -3.08
C GLU A 4 17.31 -6.22 -2.44
N LEU A 5 17.27 -6.22 -1.10
CA LEU A 5 16.15 -5.66 -0.34
C LEU A 5 16.51 -4.25 0.13
N GLN A 6 15.74 -3.26 -0.31
CA GLN A 6 15.80 -1.90 0.24
C GLN A 6 14.55 -1.61 1.06
N ILE A 7 14.74 -1.15 2.31
CA ILE A 7 13.66 -0.83 3.24
C ILE A 7 13.64 0.69 3.43
N LEU A 8 12.51 1.31 3.09
CA LEU A 8 12.32 2.76 3.16
C LEU A 8 11.06 3.06 3.98
N GLN A 9 11.13 4.09 4.81
CA GLN A 9 9.99 4.57 5.60
C GLN A 9 9.33 5.77 4.93
N LEU A 10 8.01 5.70 4.80
CA LEU A 10 7.18 6.79 4.28
C LEU A 10 6.44 7.47 5.44
N PRO A 11 6.36 8.81 5.46
CA PRO A 11 5.52 9.52 6.42
C PRO A 11 4.04 9.33 6.06
N VAL A 12 3.17 9.37 7.07
CA VAL A 12 1.73 9.48 6.88
C VAL A 12 1.40 10.95 6.55
N ASP A 13 1.84 11.40 5.38
CA ASP A 13 1.65 12.74 4.82
C ASP A 13 1.36 12.60 3.32
N TYR A 14 0.18 13.03 2.89
CA TYR A 14 -0.28 12.77 1.51
C TYR A 14 0.57 13.46 0.45
N ARG A 15 1.08 14.67 0.74
CA ARG A 15 1.84 15.46 -0.23
C ARG A 15 3.27 14.95 -0.33
N GLU A 16 3.85 14.63 0.81
CA GLU A 16 5.23 14.15 0.89
C GLU A 16 5.36 12.71 0.38
N VAL A 17 4.40 11.82 0.70
CA VAL A 17 4.44 10.43 0.24
C VAL A 17 4.38 10.35 -1.28
N LYS A 18 3.57 11.19 -1.93
CA LYS A 18 3.49 11.27 -3.40
C LYS A 18 4.87 11.56 -4.02
N GLN A 19 5.56 12.57 -3.51
CA GLN A 19 6.90 12.94 -4.01
C GLN A 19 7.95 11.87 -3.74
N ARG A 20 7.95 11.28 -2.53
CA ARG A 20 8.92 10.26 -2.14
C ARG A 20 8.75 8.98 -2.95
N VAL A 21 7.52 8.50 -3.13
CA VAL A 21 7.25 7.30 -3.92
C VAL A 21 7.69 7.52 -5.37
N THR A 22 7.38 8.67 -5.99
CA THR A 22 7.85 8.95 -7.36
C THR A 22 9.38 8.83 -7.47
N ARG A 23 10.13 9.45 -6.56
CA ARG A 23 11.61 9.38 -6.57
C ARG A 23 12.14 7.96 -6.36
N ILE A 24 11.52 7.18 -5.47
CA ILE A 24 11.89 5.77 -5.27
C ILE A 24 11.81 4.98 -6.58
N TRP A 25 10.73 5.18 -7.35
CA TRP A 25 10.57 4.52 -8.65
C TRP A 25 11.57 5.00 -9.70
N GLU A 26 11.86 6.31 -9.73
CA GLU A 26 12.82 6.92 -10.66
C GLU A 26 14.26 6.47 -10.37
N ASP A 27 14.66 6.48 -9.10
CA ASP A 27 16.03 6.25 -8.67
C ASP A 27 16.38 4.76 -8.56
N LEU A 28 15.46 3.93 -8.06
CA LEU A 28 15.73 2.52 -7.76
C LEU A 28 15.23 1.55 -8.84
N GLN A 29 14.27 1.97 -9.67
CA GLN A 29 13.63 1.15 -10.70
C GLN A 29 13.31 -0.29 -10.22
N PRO A 30 12.57 -0.45 -9.12
CA PRO A 30 12.42 -1.74 -8.45
C PRO A 30 11.65 -2.76 -9.31
N GLN A 31 12.05 -4.03 -9.23
CA GLN A 31 11.36 -5.14 -9.88
C GLN A 31 10.06 -5.55 -9.15
N LEU A 32 10.01 -5.31 -7.83
CA LEU A 32 8.87 -5.58 -6.96
C LEU A 32 8.84 -4.52 -5.86
N VAL A 33 7.65 -4.02 -5.54
CA VAL A 33 7.41 -3.12 -4.42
C VAL A 33 6.37 -3.75 -3.49
N VAL A 34 6.67 -3.77 -2.19
CA VAL A 34 5.75 -4.21 -1.13
C VAL A 34 5.50 -3.00 -0.22
N HIS A 35 4.30 -2.43 -0.30
CA HIS A 35 3.84 -1.41 0.64
C HIS A 35 3.24 -2.10 1.86
N VAL A 36 3.68 -1.68 3.05
CA VAL A 36 3.18 -2.20 4.33
C VAL A 36 2.54 -1.04 5.10
N GLY A 37 1.29 -1.23 5.50
CA GLY A 37 0.53 -0.31 6.34
C GLY A 37 0.15 -0.95 7.66
N MET A 38 -0.33 -0.14 8.60
CA MET A 38 -0.86 -0.60 9.88
C MET A 38 -2.36 -0.31 9.93
N ASP A 39 -3.16 -1.32 10.27
CA ASP A 39 -4.52 -1.18 10.75
C ASP A 39 -4.54 -1.54 12.25
N PRO A 40 -4.81 -0.60 13.17
CA PRO A 40 -4.85 -0.85 14.61
C PRO A 40 -5.88 -1.91 15.04
N ALA A 41 -6.90 -2.17 14.23
CA ALA A 41 -7.93 -3.15 14.51
C ALA A 41 -7.64 -4.54 13.92
N ALA A 42 -6.66 -4.65 13.02
CA ALA A 42 -6.34 -5.90 12.34
C ALA A 42 -5.78 -6.94 13.31
N LYS A 43 -6.29 -8.17 13.21
CA LYS A 43 -5.84 -9.34 13.98
C LYS A 43 -5.06 -10.35 13.12
N ALA A 44 -4.86 -10.01 11.84
CA ALA A 44 -4.25 -10.83 10.81
C ALA A 44 -3.42 -9.94 9.89
N ILE A 45 -2.51 -10.54 9.11
CA ILE A 45 -1.86 -9.89 7.98
C ILE A 45 -2.81 -9.98 6.79
N PHE A 46 -3.31 -8.83 6.32
CA PHE A 46 -4.10 -8.76 5.11
C PHE A 46 -3.22 -8.48 3.89
N LEU A 47 -3.40 -9.29 2.85
CA LEU A 47 -2.76 -9.12 1.55
C LEU A 47 -3.77 -8.51 0.58
N GLU A 48 -3.56 -7.23 0.26
CA GLU A 48 -4.50 -6.43 -0.53
C GLU A 48 -4.36 -6.65 -2.04
N GLN A 49 -5.46 -7.05 -2.69
CA GLN A 49 -5.47 -7.27 -4.13
C GLN A 49 -5.53 -5.98 -4.95
N CYS A 50 -6.10 -4.91 -4.38
CA CYS A 50 -6.32 -3.66 -5.10
C CYS A 50 -6.33 -2.46 -4.14
N GLY A 51 -5.97 -1.30 -4.69
CA GLY A 51 -6.13 0.00 -4.03
C GLY A 51 -7.23 0.81 -4.70
N LYS A 52 -8.02 1.52 -3.91
CA LYS A 52 -9.08 2.42 -4.37
C LYS A 52 -8.56 3.85 -4.42
N ASN A 53 -9.06 4.62 -5.37
CA ASN A 53 -8.74 6.04 -5.52
C ASN A 53 -9.65 6.94 -4.67
N TRP A 54 -10.51 6.37 -3.84
CA TRP A 54 -11.47 7.06 -2.98
C TRP A 54 -11.35 6.53 -1.55
N GLY A 55 -11.96 7.21 -0.59
CA GLY A 55 -11.92 6.84 0.83
C GLY A 55 -10.95 7.69 1.66
N TYR A 56 -10.31 8.68 1.03
CA TYR A 56 -9.33 9.55 1.67
C TYR A 56 -10.00 10.66 2.49
N GLY A 57 -10.68 10.25 3.57
CA GLY A 57 -11.41 11.15 4.46
C GLY A 57 -10.63 11.62 5.69
N ASP A 58 -9.57 10.90 6.06
CA ASP A 58 -8.81 11.17 7.29
C ASP A 58 -7.69 12.17 7.08
N ALA A 59 -7.45 12.98 8.12
CA ALA A 59 -6.34 13.92 8.21
C ALA A 59 -5.00 13.17 8.27
N ASP A 60 -4.01 13.67 7.53
CA ASP A 60 -2.63 13.21 7.71
C ASP A 60 -1.96 13.80 8.96
N ILE A 61 -0.70 13.46 9.22
CA ILE A 61 0.05 13.94 10.41
C ILE A 61 0.23 15.46 10.47
N ARG A 62 -0.08 16.19 9.39
CA ARG A 62 -0.05 17.64 9.31
C ARG A 62 -1.46 18.25 9.24
N GLY A 63 -2.51 17.45 9.44
CA GLY A 63 -3.90 17.90 9.38
C GLY A 63 -4.44 18.10 7.96
N PHE A 64 -3.71 17.70 6.92
CA PHE A 64 -4.13 17.86 5.54
C PHE A 64 -5.09 16.74 5.11
N HIS A 65 -6.08 17.10 4.29
CA HIS A 65 -7.09 16.21 3.74
C HIS A 65 -7.09 16.33 2.21
N PRO A 66 -7.13 15.22 1.46
CA PRO A 66 -7.24 15.27 0.02
C PRO A 66 -8.58 15.86 -0.44
N GLU A 67 -8.53 16.71 -1.47
CA GLU A 67 -9.73 17.29 -2.05
C GLU A 67 -10.63 16.19 -2.62
N CYS A 68 -11.95 16.32 -2.43
CA CYS A 68 -12.96 15.35 -2.85
C CYS A 68 -12.76 13.92 -2.31
N GLY A 69 -11.88 13.71 -1.33
CA GLY A 69 -11.61 12.40 -0.74
C GLY A 69 -10.98 11.38 -1.69
N VAL A 70 -10.22 11.87 -2.69
CA VAL A 70 -9.54 11.03 -3.69
C VAL A 70 -8.02 11.09 -3.61
N CYS A 71 -7.34 9.99 -3.96
CA CYS A 71 -5.87 9.91 -3.95
C CYS A 71 -5.22 10.72 -5.07
N LEU A 72 -5.74 10.53 -6.29
CA LEU A 72 -5.26 11.13 -7.52
C LEU A 72 -6.47 11.62 -8.34
N PRO A 73 -6.65 12.94 -8.48
CA PRO A 73 -7.65 13.50 -9.39
C PRO A 73 -7.50 12.93 -10.80
N ASP A 74 -8.61 12.59 -11.43
CA ASP A 74 -8.70 11.97 -12.77
C ASP A 74 -7.97 10.61 -12.91
N GLY A 75 -7.55 10.02 -11.78
CA GLY A 75 -6.98 8.68 -11.73
C GLY A 75 -8.04 7.58 -11.87
N PRO A 76 -7.62 6.34 -12.19
CA PRO A 76 -8.53 5.19 -12.23
C PRO A 76 -9.18 4.97 -10.86
N GLU A 77 -10.43 4.52 -10.83
CA GLU A 77 -11.14 4.27 -9.57
C GLU A 77 -10.46 3.21 -8.69
N VAL A 78 -9.89 2.19 -9.34
CA VAL A 78 -9.23 1.06 -8.69
C VAL A 78 -8.00 0.66 -9.51
N ILE A 79 -6.90 0.36 -8.83
CA ILE A 79 -5.75 -0.33 -9.40
C ILE A 79 -5.60 -1.71 -8.76
N ALA A 80 -5.34 -2.74 -9.56
CA ALA A 80 -5.12 -4.09 -9.07
C ALA A 80 -3.62 -4.40 -8.99
N SER A 81 -3.21 -5.11 -7.94
CA SER A 81 -1.87 -5.69 -7.86
C SER A 81 -1.68 -6.68 -9.01
N GLY A 82 -0.51 -6.61 -9.67
CA GLY A 82 -0.10 -7.59 -10.67
C GLY A 82 0.18 -8.98 -10.07
N VAL A 83 0.31 -9.07 -8.75
CA VAL A 83 0.48 -10.33 -8.01
C VAL A 83 -0.87 -10.78 -7.46
N SER A 84 -1.17 -12.07 -7.61
CA SER A 84 -2.38 -12.68 -7.03
C SER A 84 -2.22 -12.84 -5.52
N MET A 85 -2.76 -11.90 -4.74
CA MET A 85 -2.67 -11.95 -3.28
C MET A 85 -3.43 -13.14 -2.69
N ARG A 86 -4.43 -13.65 -3.41
CA ARG A 86 -5.11 -14.91 -3.06
C ARG A 86 -4.17 -16.11 -3.17
N ALA A 87 -3.30 -16.14 -4.17
CA ALA A 87 -2.33 -17.22 -4.32
C ALA A 87 -1.21 -17.09 -3.28
N VAL A 88 -0.78 -15.84 -2.99
CA VAL A 88 0.21 -15.56 -1.95
C VAL A 88 -0.33 -15.94 -0.57
N SER A 89 -1.56 -15.57 -0.21
CA SER A 89 -2.14 -15.86 1.11
C SER A 89 -2.26 -17.36 1.41
N ARG A 90 -2.38 -18.19 0.37
CA ARG A 90 -2.40 -19.67 0.50
C ARG A 90 -1.03 -20.29 0.72
N ARG A 91 0.06 -19.55 0.42
CA ARG A 91 1.45 -20.04 0.49
C ARG A 91 2.25 -19.38 1.60
N ALA A 92 1.92 -18.14 1.93
CA ALA A 92 2.54 -17.41 3.01
C ALA A 92 2.20 -18.08 4.35
N VAL A 93 3.23 -18.39 5.12
CA VAL A 93 3.10 -18.93 6.48
C VAL A 93 3.94 -18.05 7.38
N VAL A 94 3.27 -17.43 8.36
CA VAL A 94 3.91 -16.65 9.42
C VAL A 94 3.52 -17.33 10.73
N GLU A 95 4.53 -17.77 11.51
CA GLU A 95 4.27 -18.52 12.73
C GLU A 95 3.44 -17.67 13.72
N GLY A 96 2.31 -18.23 14.16
CA GLY A 96 1.42 -17.58 15.11
C GLY A 96 0.58 -16.42 14.56
N VAL A 97 0.60 -16.15 13.25
CA VAL A 97 -0.14 -15.03 12.64
C VAL A 97 -1.00 -15.52 11.47
N GLU A 98 -2.30 -15.20 11.50
CA GLU A 98 -3.19 -15.46 10.37
C GLU A 98 -2.83 -14.56 9.18
N VAL A 99 -2.81 -15.14 7.97
CA VAL A 99 -2.60 -14.40 6.72
C VAL A 99 -3.85 -14.53 5.87
N ALA A 100 -4.50 -13.41 5.57
CA ALA A 100 -5.76 -13.34 4.86
C ALA A 100 -5.64 -12.53 3.56
N PHE A 101 -6.54 -12.81 2.62
CA PHE A 101 -6.67 -12.07 1.37
C PHE A 101 -7.77 -11.01 1.52
N SER A 102 -7.53 -9.81 1.01
CA SER A 102 -8.52 -8.72 0.97
C SER A 102 -8.56 -8.03 -0.39
N ARG A 103 -9.68 -7.33 -0.64
CA ARG A 103 -9.92 -6.47 -1.81
C ARG A 103 -10.18 -5.03 -1.39
N ASP A 104 -9.79 -4.70 -0.17
CA ASP A 104 -10.14 -3.45 0.47
C ASP A 104 -9.05 -3.09 1.47
N ALA A 105 -8.21 -2.12 1.08
CA ALA A 105 -7.06 -1.68 1.86
C ALA A 105 -7.44 -0.57 2.87
N GLY A 106 -8.72 -0.22 2.97
CA GLY A 106 -9.21 0.99 3.63
C GLY A 106 -10.08 1.83 2.72
#